data_AF-A0A2H9NFH2-F1
#
_entry.id   AF-A0A2H9NFH2-F1
#
_cell.length_a   1.000
_cell.length_b   1.000
_cell.length_c   1.000
_cell.angle_alpha   90.00
_cell.angle_beta   90.00
_cell.angle_gamma   90.00
#
_symmetry.space_group_name_H-M   'P 1'
#
loop_
_entity.id
_entity.type
_entity.pdbx_description
1 polymer ?
#
loop_
_entity_poly.entity_id
_entity_poly.type
_entity_poly.pdbx_seq_one_letter_code
_entity_poly.pdbx_strand_id
1 'polypeptide(L)'
;MKTGEQIKKLKPMPESKPCPCCQSDLTIKHGKRKIKRTIVQVYKCMSCGKFFSDRKLKHKSYDAKTILRAITQYNKGFTLEQASKEMSKRFHQQIPLSTLRSWIKEYSSICTFRKLRDKAIKLYPDRDMIFSHSLQHNQVYEFQLHKAKLELQAKELPEQKFSLLKKYLEEVSTQSFPHHIFQPKQDAEELSRSSQMKFHTLDFVKSEKQSLASELASLGLHLAGTNKERHEAVQNFMIANDSATVSCEVPVYLTNDDISYFKGKGFLVDFENCKTPITGHIDILQIRNGSIHILDYKPGARKVNAASQLTMYALALASRTKLAVKDFRCAWFDDRNYYEFFPLHAVYKLRKAEKLP
;
A
#
# COMPACT_ATOMS: atom_id res chain seq x y z
N MET A 1 43.45 46.00 -3.07
CA MET A 1 42.59 44.88 -3.52
C MET A 1 42.11 44.08 -2.32
N LYS A 2 40.89 44.32 -1.85
CA LYS A 2 40.17 43.45 -0.90
C LYS A 2 38.69 43.50 -1.27
N THR A 3 38.23 42.53 -2.04
CA THR A 3 36.82 42.29 -2.33
C THR A 3 36.42 41.03 -1.60
N GLY A 4 35.59 41.17 -0.57
CA GLY A 4 35.03 40.07 0.21
C GLY A 4 33.56 40.35 0.48
N GLU A 5 32.71 40.15 -0.52
CA GLU A 5 31.26 40.14 -0.33
C GLU A 5 30.85 38.83 0.35
N GLN A 6 30.31 38.97 1.56
CA GLN A 6 29.69 37.89 2.31
C GLN A 6 28.36 37.50 1.64
N ILE A 7 28.35 36.36 0.96
CA ILE A 7 27.12 35.68 0.56
C ILE A 7 26.43 35.20 1.85
N LYS A 8 25.43 35.95 2.32
CA LYS A 8 24.52 35.53 3.39
C LYS A 8 23.81 34.25 2.95
N LYS A 9 24.14 33.12 3.59
CA LYS A 9 23.41 31.86 3.47
C LYS A 9 21.93 32.10 3.81
N LEU A 10 21.06 32.07 2.79
CA LEU A 10 19.61 32.07 2.94
C LEU A 10 19.21 30.86 3.78
N LYS A 11 18.51 31.09 4.90
CA LYS A 11 17.91 30.04 5.71
C LYS A 11 16.96 29.21 4.82
N PRO A 12 16.90 27.88 4.98
CA PRO A 12 15.95 27.06 4.24
C PRO A 12 14.52 27.56 4.53
N MET A 13 13.75 27.84 3.47
CA MET A 13 12.35 28.27 3.59
C MET A 13 11.52 27.17 4.25
N PRO A 14 10.63 27.51 5.20
CA PRO A 14 9.74 26.53 5.81
C PRO A 14 8.80 25.93 4.75
N GLU A 15 8.58 24.60 4.80
CA GLU A 15 7.66 23.85 3.94
C GLU A 15 6.36 24.64 3.68
N SER A 16 6.19 25.14 2.45
CA SER A 16 4.98 25.86 2.04
C SER A 16 3.85 24.85 1.77
N LYS A 17 2.65 25.13 2.30
CA LYS A 17 1.45 24.31 2.01
C LYS A 17 0.66 24.99 0.89
N PRO A 18 0.41 24.33 -0.25
CA PRO A 18 -0.34 24.94 -1.35
C PRO A 18 -1.75 25.36 -0.92
N CYS A 19 -2.21 26.50 -1.43
CA CYS A 19 -3.52 27.05 -1.11
C CYS A 19 -4.65 26.12 -1.59
N PRO A 20 -5.60 25.69 -0.73
CA PRO A 20 -6.72 24.85 -1.16
C PRO A 20 -7.70 25.51 -2.15
N CYS A 21 -7.68 26.84 -2.28
CA CYS A 21 -8.62 27.58 -3.13
C CYS A 21 -8.05 27.89 -4.52
N CYS A 22 -6.76 28.19 -4.64
CA CYS A 22 -6.12 28.60 -5.90
C CYS A 22 -4.85 27.81 -6.24
N GLN A 23 -4.49 26.81 -5.43
CA GLN A 23 -3.31 25.94 -5.56
C GLN A 23 -1.95 26.65 -5.54
N SER A 24 -1.91 27.98 -5.36
CA SER A 24 -0.67 28.74 -5.23
C SER A 24 0.17 28.28 -4.02
N ASP A 25 1.48 28.14 -4.25
CA ASP A 25 2.48 27.86 -3.22
C ASP A 25 2.86 29.10 -2.40
N LEU A 26 2.42 30.31 -2.82
CA LEU A 26 2.65 31.57 -2.12
C LEU A 26 1.77 31.65 -0.85
N THR A 27 2.18 30.96 0.19
CA THR A 27 1.46 30.86 1.47
C THR A 27 2.37 31.17 2.65
N ILE A 28 1.83 31.91 3.63
CA ILE A 28 2.56 32.32 4.83
C ILE A 28 1.83 31.83 6.09
N LYS A 29 2.59 31.48 7.13
CA LYS A 29 2.03 31.20 8.46
C LYS A 29 1.50 32.51 9.05
N HIS A 30 0.19 32.57 9.33
CA HIS A 30 -0.47 33.80 9.79
C HIS A 30 -0.73 33.80 11.30
N GLY A 31 -0.98 32.63 11.91
CA GLY A 31 -1.22 32.53 13.34
C GLY A 31 -1.69 31.15 13.78
N LYS A 32 -2.05 31.01 15.06
CA LYS A 32 -2.60 29.77 15.62
C LYS A 32 -4.03 30.01 16.08
N ARG A 33 -4.95 29.09 15.76
CA ARG A 33 -6.34 29.15 16.21
C ARG A 33 -6.62 28.03 17.20
N LYS A 34 -7.03 28.37 18.42
CA LYS A 34 -7.50 27.40 19.42
C LYS A 34 -8.91 26.93 19.02
N ILE A 35 -9.09 25.62 18.89
CA ILE A 35 -10.39 24.97 18.79
C ILE A 35 -10.59 24.07 20.02
N LYS A 36 -11.83 23.58 20.24
CA LYS A 36 -12.25 22.90 21.48
C LYS A 36 -11.27 21.84 22.03
N ARG A 37 -10.47 21.18 21.19
CA ARG A 37 -9.52 20.12 21.59
C ARG A 37 -8.11 20.22 21.01
N THR A 38 -7.79 21.24 20.21
CA THR A 38 -6.44 21.39 19.63
C THR A 38 -6.18 22.83 19.19
N ILE A 39 -4.92 23.14 18.88
CA ILE A 39 -4.50 24.41 18.30
C ILE A 39 -4.05 24.13 16.86
N VAL A 40 -4.69 24.77 15.88
CA VAL A 40 -4.37 24.59 14.46
C VAL A 40 -3.56 25.76 13.93
N GLN A 41 -2.59 25.49 13.06
CA GLN A 41 -1.84 26.55 12.36
C GLN A 41 -2.70 27.12 11.23
N VAL A 42 -2.89 28.43 11.24
CA VAL A 42 -3.56 29.19 10.19
C VAL A 42 -2.51 29.74 9.22
N TYR A 43 -2.82 29.65 7.94
CA TYR A 43 -2.04 30.13 6.81
C TYR A 43 -2.87 31.18 6.05
N LYS A 44 -2.19 32.16 5.46
CA LYS A 44 -2.78 33.11 4.51
C LYS A 44 -2.17 32.84 3.13
N CYS A 45 -3.00 32.71 2.11
CA CYS A 45 -2.54 32.70 0.73
C CYS A 45 -2.30 34.13 0.26
N MET A 46 -1.12 34.40 -0.28
CA MET A 46 -0.75 35.71 -0.80
C MET A 46 -1.30 35.96 -2.22
N SER A 47 -1.64 34.91 -2.97
CA SER A 47 -2.25 35.05 -4.30
C SER A 47 -3.73 35.37 -4.26
N CYS A 48 -4.52 34.69 -3.42
CA CYS A 48 -5.98 34.90 -3.36
C CYS A 48 -6.48 35.54 -2.06
N GLY A 49 -5.58 35.90 -1.14
CA GLY A 49 -5.89 36.54 0.14
C GLY A 49 -6.60 35.65 1.18
N LYS A 50 -7.07 34.46 0.80
CA LYS A 50 -7.86 33.58 1.67
C LYS A 50 -7.03 32.93 2.76
N PHE A 51 -7.66 32.75 3.92
CA PHE A 51 -7.12 32.00 5.05
C PHE A 51 -7.51 30.53 4.98
N PHE A 52 -6.58 29.67 5.37
CA PHE A 52 -6.83 28.23 5.53
C PHE A 52 -6.01 27.70 6.71
N SER A 53 -6.27 26.48 7.15
CA SER A 53 -5.50 25.85 8.23
C SER A 53 -4.82 24.58 7.76
N ASP A 54 -3.77 24.14 8.46
CA ASP A 54 -3.16 22.81 8.28
C ASP A 54 -4.10 21.62 8.56
N ARG A 55 -5.28 21.92 9.07
CA ARG A 55 -6.31 20.96 9.40
C ARG A 55 -6.70 20.13 8.19
N LYS A 56 -6.36 18.83 8.23
CA LYS A 56 -6.64 17.88 7.15
C LYS A 56 -8.14 17.54 6.99
N LEU A 57 -8.91 17.59 8.08
CA LEU A 57 -10.37 17.34 8.06
C LEU A 57 -11.15 18.57 8.57
N LYS A 58 -12.01 19.14 7.71
CA LYS A 58 -12.86 20.28 8.05
C LYS A 58 -13.98 19.85 9.03
N HIS A 59 -14.42 20.78 9.89
CA HIS A 59 -15.60 20.65 10.77
C HIS A 59 -15.64 19.51 11.82
N LYS A 60 -14.56 18.79 12.09
CA LYS A 60 -14.55 17.79 13.20
C LYS A 60 -14.19 18.44 14.55
N SER A 61 -14.36 17.76 15.67
CA SER A 61 -13.77 18.18 16.96
C SER A 61 -12.52 17.40 17.33
N TYR A 62 -12.30 16.25 16.69
CA TYR A 62 -11.11 15.42 16.82
C TYR A 62 -10.21 15.58 15.59
N ASP A 63 -8.91 15.29 15.75
CA ASP A 63 -7.99 15.23 14.64
C ASP A 63 -8.20 13.94 13.81
N ALA A 64 -7.65 13.92 12.60
CA ALA A 64 -7.82 12.81 11.69
C ALA A 64 -7.20 11.50 12.21
N LYS A 65 -6.06 11.59 12.91
CA LYS A 65 -5.35 10.43 13.42
C LYS A 65 -6.17 9.72 14.48
N THR A 66 -6.84 10.46 15.36
CA THR A 66 -7.82 9.92 16.32
C THR A 66 -8.95 9.17 15.62
N ILE A 67 -9.60 9.83 14.67
CA ILE A 67 -10.79 9.28 14.00
C ILE A 67 -10.44 7.96 13.31
N LEU A 68 -9.35 7.98 12.53
CA LEU A 68 -8.92 6.83 11.73
C LEU A 68 -8.37 5.69 12.59
N ARG A 69 -7.67 5.98 13.70
CA ARG A 69 -7.29 4.97 14.69
C ARG A 69 -8.51 4.30 15.30
N ALA A 70 -9.53 5.06 15.68
CA ALA A 70 -10.73 4.50 16.29
C ALA A 70 -11.51 3.60 15.32
N ILE A 71 -11.65 4.01 14.06
CA ILE A 71 -12.24 3.17 12.99
C ILE A 71 -11.41 1.90 12.79
N THR A 72 -10.08 2.02 12.76
CA THR A 72 -9.17 0.89 12.60
C THR A 72 -9.29 -0.10 13.76
N GLN A 73 -9.35 0.38 15.02
CA GLN A 73 -9.56 -0.51 16.18
C GLN A 73 -10.88 -1.27 16.06
N TYR A 74 -11.97 -0.60 15.72
CA TYR A 74 -13.25 -1.27 15.49
C TYR A 74 -13.15 -2.35 14.40
N ASN A 75 -12.50 -2.03 13.28
CA ASN A 75 -12.32 -2.95 12.16
C ASN A 75 -11.33 -4.10 12.47
N LYS A 76 -10.42 -3.96 13.44
CA LYS A 76 -9.59 -5.08 13.95
C LYS A 76 -10.36 -6.09 14.80
N GLY A 77 -11.69 -5.95 14.91
CA GLY A 77 -12.56 -6.90 15.61
C GLY A 77 -13.07 -6.44 16.97
N PHE A 78 -12.65 -5.26 17.45
CA PHE A 78 -13.12 -4.71 18.73
C PHE A 78 -14.57 -4.22 18.63
N THR A 79 -15.40 -4.45 19.67
CA THR A 79 -16.71 -3.78 19.77
C THR A 79 -16.55 -2.25 19.88
N LEU A 80 -17.64 -1.49 19.81
CA LEU A 80 -17.57 -0.03 19.97
C LEU A 80 -17.00 0.36 21.34
N GLU A 81 -17.43 -0.35 22.39
CA GLU A 81 -17.00 -0.16 23.78
C GLU A 81 -15.53 -0.49 23.93
N GLN A 82 -15.11 -1.65 23.40
CA GLN A 82 -13.71 -2.06 23.49
C GLN A 82 -12.80 -1.15 22.66
N ALA A 83 -13.22 -0.73 21.47
CA ALA A 83 -12.47 0.21 20.64
C ALA A 83 -12.34 1.58 21.32
N SER A 84 -13.41 2.09 21.94
CA SER A 84 -13.35 3.34 22.73
C SER A 84 -12.42 3.22 23.94
N LYS A 85 -12.49 2.09 24.67
CA LYS A 85 -11.58 1.79 25.78
C LYS A 85 -10.13 1.72 25.31
N GLU A 86 -9.87 1.11 24.15
CA GLU A 86 -8.54 1.02 23.56
C GLU A 86 -7.99 2.39 23.15
N MET A 87 -8.87 3.25 22.62
CA MET A 87 -8.51 4.64 22.31
C MET A 87 -8.15 5.43 23.57
N SER A 88 -8.88 5.23 24.66
CA SER A 88 -8.57 5.84 25.96
C SER A 88 -7.24 5.32 26.53
N LYS A 89 -6.98 4.01 26.42
CA LYS A 89 -5.79 3.36 26.99
C LYS A 89 -4.51 3.70 26.23
N ARG A 90 -4.50 3.54 24.90
CA ARG A 90 -3.29 3.71 24.08
C ARG A 90 -3.03 5.14 23.62
N PHE A 91 -4.09 5.93 23.47
CA PHE A 91 -3.99 7.26 22.87
C PHE A 91 -4.51 8.37 23.80
N HIS A 92 -4.86 8.03 25.05
CA HIS A 92 -5.33 8.97 26.06
C HIS A 92 -6.50 9.83 25.60
N GLN A 93 -7.39 9.24 24.79
CA GLN A 93 -8.55 9.92 24.21
C GLN A 93 -9.82 9.11 24.46
N GLN A 94 -10.70 9.64 25.31
CA GLN A 94 -12.02 9.07 25.54
C GLN A 94 -12.98 9.52 24.43
N ILE A 95 -13.56 8.55 23.73
CA ILE A 95 -14.42 8.79 22.58
C ILE A 95 -15.83 8.28 22.89
N PRO A 96 -16.85 9.14 22.90
CA PRO A 96 -18.23 8.70 23.08
C PRO A 96 -18.63 7.67 22.02
N LEU A 97 -19.38 6.63 22.41
CA LEU A 97 -19.78 5.55 21.50
C LEU A 97 -20.60 6.05 20.31
N SER A 98 -21.48 7.04 20.54
CA SER A 98 -22.25 7.71 19.50
C SER A 98 -21.36 8.40 18.46
N THR A 99 -20.26 9.00 18.92
CA THR A 99 -19.28 9.66 18.04
C THR A 99 -18.52 8.64 17.20
N LEU A 100 -18.04 7.56 17.83
CA LEU A 100 -17.36 6.48 17.12
C LEU A 100 -18.26 5.83 16.07
N ARG A 101 -19.52 5.54 16.43
CA ARG A 101 -20.53 5.00 15.51
C ARG A 101 -20.78 5.93 14.33
N SER A 102 -20.84 7.24 14.57
CA SER A 102 -21.00 8.26 13.52
C SER A 102 -19.84 8.22 12.53
N TRP A 103 -18.59 8.17 13.01
CA TRP A 103 -17.42 8.07 12.14
C TRP A 103 -17.38 6.77 11.34
N ILE A 104 -17.68 5.63 11.97
CA ILE A 104 -17.73 4.34 11.26
C ILE A 104 -18.76 4.40 10.12
N LYS A 105 -19.91 5.05 10.34
CA LYS A 105 -20.92 5.26 9.29
C LYS A 105 -20.40 6.18 8.19
N GLU A 106 -19.83 7.32 8.57
CA GLU A 106 -19.29 8.34 7.65
C GLU A 106 -18.24 7.77 6.70
N TYR A 107 -17.29 6.98 7.20
CA TYR A 107 -16.19 6.43 6.39
C TYR A 107 -16.52 5.07 5.77
N SER A 108 -17.76 4.57 5.87
CA SER A 108 -18.10 3.21 5.46
C SER A 108 -18.03 2.94 3.96
N SER A 109 -18.10 3.98 3.12
CA SER A 109 -17.88 3.86 1.68
C SER A 109 -16.41 3.61 1.33
N ILE A 110 -15.48 4.13 2.13
CA ILE A 110 -14.03 4.02 1.92
C ILE A 110 -13.46 2.82 2.71
N CYS A 111 -13.77 2.73 4.00
CA CYS A 111 -13.39 1.61 4.87
C CYS A 111 -14.37 0.43 4.68
N THR A 112 -14.29 -0.17 3.50
CA THR A 112 -15.22 -1.19 2.99
C THR A 112 -15.24 -2.49 3.80
N PHE A 113 -14.21 -2.79 4.59
CA PHE A 113 -14.19 -3.98 5.47
C PHE A 113 -15.38 -4.01 6.44
N ARG A 114 -15.96 -2.86 6.78
CA ARG A 114 -17.19 -2.78 7.58
C ARG A 114 -18.30 -3.71 7.06
N LYS A 115 -18.41 -3.91 5.74
CA LYS A 115 -19.42 -4.79 5.11
C LYS A 115 -19.19 -6.27 5.40
N LEU A 116 -17.94 -6.66 5.65
CA LEU A 116 -17.50 -8.04 5.88
C LEU A 116 -17.28 -8.35 7.37
N ARG A 117 -17.12 -7.30 8.20
CA ARG A 117 -16.72 -7.38 9.60
C ARG A 117 -17.54 -8.37 10.42
N ASP A 118 -18.86 -8.36 10.31
CA ASP A 118 -19.73 -9.24 11.12
C ASP A 118 -19.54 -10.72 10.77
N LYS A 119 -19.24 -11.04 9.51
CA LYS A 119 -18.88 -12.41 9.11
C LYS A 119 -17.46 -12.75 9.58
N ALA A 120 -16.53 -11.81 9.43
CA ALA A 120 -15.13 -12.01 9.81
C ALA A 120 -14.96 -12.31 11.31
N ILE A 121 -15.68 -11.60 12.19
CA ILE A 121 -15.63 -11.83 13.64
C ILE A 121 -16.25 -13.18 14.02
N LYS A 122 -17.27 -13.64 13.30
CA LYS A 122 -17.82 -15.00 13.53
C LYS A 122 -16.83 -16.09 13.13
N LEU A 123 -16.04 -15.86 12.08
CA LEU A 123 -14.99 -16.79 11.65
C LEU A 123 -13.77 -16.78 12.59
N TYR A 124 -13.45 -15.63 13.19
CA TYR A 124 -12.28 -15.42 14.06
C TYR A 124 -12.69 -14.67 15.34
N PRO A 125 -13.36 -15.35 16.29
CA PRO A 125 -13.95 -14.72 17.48
C PRO A 125 -12.91 -14.14 18.44
N ASP A 126 -11.70 -14.70 18.48
CA ASP A 126 -10.61 -14.26 19.36
C ASP A 126 -9.90 -12.99 18.86
N ARG A 127 -10.39 -12.41 17.75
CA ARG A 127 -9.82 -11.22 17.07
C ARG A 127 -8.40 -11.44 16.55
N ASP A 128 -8.04 -12.68 16.28
CA ASP A 128 -6.76 -13.09 15.69
C ASP A 128 -6.81 -13.07 14.14
N MET A 129 -7.75 -12.32 13.56
CA MET A 129 -8.02 -12.31 12.11
C MET A 129 -6.92 -11.66 11.27
N ILE A 130 -6.06 -10.82 11.87
CA ILE A 130 -4.85 -10.26 11.23
C ILE A 130 -3.65 -10.89 11.92
N PHE A 131 -2.95 -11.72 11.17
CA PHE A 131 -1.67 -12.30 11.57
C PHE A 131 -0.54 -11.38 11.11
N SER A 132 0.46 -11.16 11.97
CA SER A 132 1.71 -10.43 11.66
C SER A 132 2.90 -11.32 11.96
N HIS A 133 3.92 -11.29 11.09
CA HIS A 133 5.20 -11.99 11.31
C HIS A 133 6.38 -11.13 10.85
N SER A 134 7.35 -10.91 11.73
CA SER A 134 8.55 -10.13 11.43
C SER A 134 9.58 -10.98 10.70
N LEU A 135 9.87 -10.62 9.45
CA LEU A 135 10.81 -11.31 8.58
C LEU A 135 12.20 -10.66 8.66
N GLN A 136 13.18 -11.41 9.14
CA GLN A 136 14.59 -10.99 9.20
C GLN A 136 15.27 -11.26 7.85
N HIS A 137 14.89 -10.50 6.84
CA HIS A 137 15.48 -10.54 5.50
C HIS A 137 16.59 -9.47 5.39
N ASN A 138 16.93 -8.99 4.18
CA ASN A 138 17.87 -7.86 3.98
C ASN A 138 17.59 -6.63 4.87
N GLN A 139 16.33 -6.47 5.25
CA GLN A 139 15.86 -5.56 6.29
C GLN A 139 14.68 -6.26 6.99
N VAL A 140 14.23 -5.68 8.10
CA VAL A 140 13.03 -6.17 8.78
C VAL A 140 11.80 -5.77 7.97
N TYR A 141 11.01 -6.76 7.56
CA TYR A 141 9.70 -6.58 6.96
C TYR A 141 8.63 -7.15 7.88
N GLU A 142 7.46 -6.52 7.97
CA GLU A 142 6.34 -7.03 8.74
C GLU A 142 5.31 -7.64 7.79
N PHE A 143 5.43 -8.94 7.53
CA PHE A 143 4.44 -9.67 6.76
C PHE A 143 3.12 -9.71 7.51
N GLN A 144 2.02 -9.38 6.82
CA GLN A 144 0.69 -9.40 7.40
C GLN A 144 -0.27 -10.20 6.53
N LEU A 145 -1.11 -11.03 7.17
CA LEU A 145 -2.15 -11.81 6.52
C LEU A 145 -3.47 -11.64 7.26
N HIS A 146 -4.49 -11.12 6.56
CA HIS A 146 -5.83 -11.03 7.11
C HIS A 146 -6.63 -12.30 6.79
N LYS A 147 -6.47 -13.31 7.64
CA LYS A 147 -7.09 -14.65 7.53
C LYS A 147 -8.59 -14.60 7.21
N ALA A 148 -9.37 -13.78 7.92
CA ALA A 148 -10.80 -13.69 7.62
C ALA A 148 -11.14 -13.10 6.25
N LYS A 149 -10.38 -12.11 5.76
CA LYS A 149 -10.60 -11.54 4.43
C LYS A 149 -10.18 -12.52 3.35
N LEU A 150 -9.11 -13.28 3.58
CA LEU A 150 -8.70 -14.35 2.66
C LEU A 150 -9.86 -15.33 2.43
N GLU A 151 -10.48 -15.85 3.50
CA GLU A 151 -11.64 -16.75 3.37
C GLU A 151 -12.85 -16.08 2.71
N LEU A 152 -13.20 -14.86 3.14
CA LEU A 152 -14.39 -14.17 2.64
C LEU A 152 -14.26 -13.74 1.17
N GLN A 153 -13.05 -13.63 0.65
CA GLN A 153 -12.75 -13.34 -0.75
C GLN A 153 -12.50 -14.60 -1.59
N ALA A 154 -12.60 -15.81 -1.04
CA ALA A 154 -12.41 -17.05 -1.79
C ALA A 154 -13.28 -17.12 -3.05
N LYS A 155 -14.53 -16.62 -2.96
CA LYS A 155 -15.51 -16.55 -4.06
C LYS A 155 -15.09 -15.69 -5.26
N GLU A 156 -14.10 -14.82 -5.11
CA GLU A 156 -13.62 -13.96 -6.18
C GLU A 156 -12.72 -14.71 -7.16
N LEU A 157 -12.29 -15.94 -6.85
CA LEU A 157 -11.41 -16.75 -7.69
C LEU A 157 -11.99 -18.16 -7.82
N PRO A 158 -11.69 -18.88 -8.92
CA PRO A 158 -11.91 -20.32 -8.98
C PRO A 158 -11.24 -21.04 -7.81
N GLU A 159 -11.91 -22.02 -7.22
CA GLU A 159 -11.48 -22.71 -5.98
C GLU A 159 -10.04 -23.20 -6.05
N GLN A 160 -9.65 -23.86 -7.15
CA GLN A 160 -8.29 -24.34 -7.34
C GLN A 160 -7.24 -23.21 -7.29
N LYS A 161 -7.54 -22.06 -7.92
CA LYS A 161 -6.61 -20.91 -7.93
C LYS A 161 -6.52 -20.27 -6.55
N PHE A 162 -7.65 -20.15 -5.87
CA PHE A 162 -7.69 -19.63 -4.51
C PHE A 162 -6.88 -20.52 -3.55
N SER A 163 -7.07 -21.84 -3.62
CA SER A 163 -6.35 -22.81 -2.78
C SER A 163 -4.83 -22.69 -2.95
N LEU A 164 -4.35 -22.56 -4.20
CA LEU A 164 -2.92 -22.37 -4.50
C LEU A 164 -2.36 -21.07 -3.90
N LEU A 165 -3.08 -19.96 -4.03
CA LEU A 165 -2.67 -18.68 -3.44
C LEU A 165 -2.67 -18.75 -1.92
N LYS A 166 -3.76 -19.26 -1.33
CA LYS A 166 -3.93 -19.38 0.13
C LYS A 166 -2.80 -20.20 0.73
N LYS A 167 -2.50 -21.37 0.15
CA LYS A 167 -1.40 -22.24 0.60
C LYS A 167 -0.08 -21.48 0.67
N TYR A 168 0.26 -20.72 -0.37
CA TYR A 168 1.50 -19.94 -0.39
C TYR A 168 1.54 -18.87 0.71
N LEU A 169 0.45 -18.11 0.88
CA LEU A 169 0.38 -17.05 1.89
C LEU A 169 0.45 -17.60 3.32
N GLU A 170 -0.17 -18.75 3.60
CA GLU A 170 -0.11 -19.42 4.90
C GLU A 170 1.28 -20.03 5.17
N GLU A 171 1.97 -20.47 4.12
CA GLU A 171 3.33 -21.03 4.21
C GLU A 171 4.38 -19.99 4.60
N VAL A 172 4.21 -18.70 4.25
CA VAL A 172 5.18 -17.62 4.50
C VAL A 172 5.69 -17.56 5.94
N SER A 173 4.87 -17.88 6.94
CA SER A 173 5.27 -17.82 8.35
C SER A 173 5.77 -19.14 8.93
N THR A 174 5.95 -20.16 8.10
CA THR A 174 6.35 -21.49 8.52
C THR A 174 7.84 -21.72 8.24
N GLN A 175 8.41 -22.73 8.90
CA GLN A 175 9.82 -23.10 8.69
C GLN A 175 10.09 -23.68 7.29
N SER A 176 9.06 -24.07 6.54
CA SER A 176 9.24 -24.57 5.16
C SER A 176 9.46 -23.43 4.16
N PHE A 177 9.08 -22.20 4.50
CA PHE A 177 9.35 -21.06 3.62
C PHE A 177 10.85 -20.74 3.60
N PRO A 178 11.47 -20.59 2.42
CA PRO A 178 12.93 -20.47 2.30
C PRO A 178 13.44 -19.05 2.62
N HIS A 179 13.24 -18.57 3.85
CA HIS A 179 13.65 -17.22 4.28
C HIS A 179 15.13 -16.90 4.04
N HIS A 180 16.01 -17.92 4.08
CA HIS A 180 17.44 -17.78 3.87
C HIS A 180 17.81 -17.18 2.50
N ILE A 181 16.96 -17.27 1.47
CA ILE A 181 17.23 -16.69 0.15
C ILE A 181 17.10 -15.16 0.12
N PHE A 182 16.45 -14.59 1.14
CA PHE A 182 16.22 -13.15 1.28
C PHE A 182 17.28 -12.47 2.17
N GLN A 183 18.37 -13.17 2.51
CA GLN A 183 19.47 -12.66 3.31
C GLN A 183 20.75 -12.59 2.46
N PRO A 184 21.53 -11.49 2.53
CA PRO A 184 22.78 -11.39 1.78
C PRO A 184 23.77 -12.43 2.31
N LYS A 185 24.45 -13.17 1.42
CA LYS A 185 25.59 -13.99 1.85
C LYS A 185 26.78 -13.07 2.18
N GLN A 186 27.54 -13.41 3.21
CA GLN A 186 28.66 -12.58 3.72
C GLN A 186 29.72 -12.25 2.66
N ASP A 187 29.87 -13.11 1.64
CA ASP A 187 30.87 -12.95 0.56
C ASP A 187 30.25 -12.63 -0.82
N ALA A 188 28.95 -12.37 -0.90
CA ALA A 188 28.28 -12.05 -2.15
C ALA A 188 28.13 -10.54 -2.32
N GLU A 189 28.68 -10.00 -3.41
CA GLU A 189 28.23 -8.72 -3.97
C GLU A 189 26.70 -8.75 -4.12
N GLU A 190 26.03 -7.84 -3.41
CA GLU A 190 24.59 -7.57 -3.28
C GLU A 190 23.60 -8.50 -4.01
N LEU A 191 22.66 -9.09 -3.25
CA LEU A 191 21.46 -9.74 -3.81
C LEU A 191 20.70 -8.79 -4.74
N SER A 192 20.25 -9.29 -5.90
CA SER A 192 19.43 -8.50 -6.82
C SER A 192 18.03 -8.26 -6.23
N ARG A 193 17.78 -7.04 -5.74
CA ARG A 193 16.45 -6.63 -5.27
C ARG A 193 15.61 -6.17 -6.46
N SER A 194 14.41 -6.73 -6.58
CA SER A 194 13.42 -6.35 -7.59
C SER A 194 13.16 -4.84 -7.71
N SER A 195 13.24 -4.10 -6.61
CA SER A 195 13.05 -2.63 -6.57
C SER A 195 14.20 -1.85 -7.22
N GLN A 196 15.39 -2.43 -7.31
CA GLN A 196 16.58 -1.82 -7.91
C GLN A 196 16.73 -2.21 -9.38
N MET A 197 15.94 -3.18 -9.85
CA MET A 197 16.05 -3.74 -11.18
C MET A 197 15.23 -2.93 -12.20
N LYS A 198 15.86 -2.68 -13.34
CA LYS A 198 15.20 -2.17 -14.54
C LYS A 198 15.44 -3.18 -15.64
N PHE A 199 14.36 -3.72 -16.19
CA PHE A 199 14.40 -4.53 -17.40
C PHE A 199 13.43 -3.94 -18.42
N HIS A 200 13.68 -4.25 -19.69
CA HIS A 200 12.85 -3.80 -20.78
C HIS A 200 11.49 -4.51 -20.73
N THR A 201 10.43 -3.75 -20.47
CA THR A 201 9.05 -4.21 -20.67
C THR A 201 8.62 -3.92 -22.09
N LEU A 202 7.83 -4.81 -22.67
CA LEU A 202 7.08 -4.52 -23.90
C LEU A 202 6.18 -3.30 -23.72
N ASP A 203 5.77 -2.69 -24.83
CA ASP A 203 4.71 -1.69 -24.80
C ASP A 203 3.40 -2.32 -24.33
N PHE A 204 2.85 -1.78 -23.25
CA PHE A 204 1.56 -2.19 -22.70
C PHE A 204 0.69 -0.96 -22.42
N VAL A 205 -0.62 -1.18 -22.42
CA VAL A 205 -1.58 -0.15 -22.05
C VAL A 205 -1.75 -0.16 -20.54
N LYS A 206 -1.56 1.01 -19.92
CA LYS A 206 -1.97 1.28 -18.54
C LYS A 206 -3.28 2.06 -18.52
N SER A 207 -4.14 1.76 -17.57
CA SER A 207 -5.35 2.51 -17.27
C SER A 207 -5.10 3.43 -16.07
N GLU A 208 -5.35 4.72 -16.26
CA GLU A 208 -5.50 5.67 -15.16
C GLU A 208 -6.99 5.75 -14.81
N LYS A 209 -7.32 5.51 -13.54
CA LYS A 209 -8.71 5.51 -13.07
C LYS A 209 -8.80 5.96 -11.62
N GLN A 210 -9.97 6.46 -11.23
CA GLN A 210 -10.27 6.64 -9.82
C GLN A 210 -10.37 5.26 -9.14
N SER A 211 -9.74 5.12 -7.98
CA SER A 211 -9.65 3.87 -7.26
C SER A 211 -9.73 4.13 -5.77
N LEU A 212 -10.45 3.24 -5.08
CA LEU A 212 -10.53 3.25 -3.62
C LEU A 212 -9.14 3.16 -2.97
N ALA A 213 -8.14 2.57 -3.64
CA ALA A 213 -6.77 2.51 -3.15
C ALA A 213 -6.18 3.91 -2.88
N SER A 214 -6.45 4.90 -3.74
CA SER A 214 -5.97 6.27 -3.54
C SER A 214 -6.68 6.97 -2.38
N GLU A 215 -7.98 6.75 -2.21
CA GLU A 215 -8.73 7.26 -1.04
C GLU A 215 -8.23 6.66 0.27
N LEU A 216 -8.02 5.34 0.29
CA LEU A 216 -7.45 4.61 1.42
C LEU A 216 -6.03 5.08 1.74
N ALA A 217 -5.18 5.30 0.74
CA ALA A 217 -3.86 5.88 0.94
C ALA A 217 -3.95 7.29 1.54
N SER A 218 -4.84 8.14 1.03
CA SER A 218 -5.06 9.49 1.54
C SER A 218 -5.39 9.49 3.05
N LEU A 219 -6.27 8.57 3.47
CA LEU A 219 -6.59 8.37 4.89
C LEU A 219 -5.41 7.77 5.67
N GLY A 220 -4.79 6.69 5.18
CA GLY A 220 -3.65 6.03 5.82
C GLY A 220 -2.48 6.97 6.09
N LEU A 221 -2.21 7.91 5.18
CA LEU A 221 -1.16 8.92 5.32
C LEU A 221 -1.41 9.93 6.45
N HIS A 222 -2.62 10.01 7.01
CA HIS A 222 -2.85 10.77 8.23
C HIS A 222 -2.31 10.07 9.48
N LEU A 223 -2.04 8.76 9.42
CA LEU A 223 -1.50 7.98 10.53
C LEU A 223 0.03 8.07 10.62
N ALA A 224 0.71 8.23 9.49
CA ALA A 224 2.16 8.43 9.40
C ALA A 224 2.60 9.66 10.20
N GLY A 225 3.58 9.49 11.10
CA GLY A 225 4.25 10.57 11.80
C GLY A 225 5.38 11.19 10.97
N THR A 226 6.05 10.37 10.15
CA THR A 226 7.19 10.78 9.32
C THR A 226 7.06 10.29 7.88
N ASN A 227 7.91 10.79 6.98
CA ASN A 227 7.95 10.32 5.59
C ASN A 227 8.37 8.85 5.46
N LYS A 228 9.21 8.35 6.37
CA LYS A 228 9.67 6.96 6.38
C LYS A 228 8.55 5.98 6.74
N GLU A 229 7.61 6.40 7.57
CA GLU A 229 6.45 5.60 8.01
C GLU A 229 5.29 5.58 6.99
N ARG A 230 5.40 6.27 5.85
CA ARG A 230 4.27 6.41 4.91
C ARG A 230 3.83 5.08 4.29
N HIS A 231 4.77 4.23 3.89
CA HIS A 231 4.44 2.90 3.34
C HIS A 231 3.71 2.06 4.39
N GLU A 232 4.34 1.90 5.55
CA GLU A 232 3.81 1.14 6.67
C GLU A 232 2.42 1.64 7.10
N ALA A 233 2.22 2.96 7.17
CA ALA A 233 0.95 3.54 7.54
C ALA A 233 -0.17 3.25 6.51
N VAL A 234 0.15 3.26 5.21
CA VAL A 234 -0.82 2.92 4.15
C VAL A 234 -1.14 1.43 4.19
N GLN A 235 -0.13 0.56 4.29
CA GLN A 235 -0.30 -0.90 4.39
C GLN A 235 -1.14 -1.28 5.61
N ASN A 236 -0.76 -0.82 6.80
CA ASN A 236 -1.47 -1.07 8.06
C ASN A 236 -2.91 -0.54 8.04
N PHE A 237 -3.16 0.57 7.34
CA PHE A 237 -4.50 1.09 7.19
C PHE A 237 -5.35 0.24 6.23
N MET A 238 -4.80 -0.14 5.08
CA MET A 238 -5.51 -0.93 4.08
C MET A 238 -5.78 -2.36 4.57
N ILE A 239 -4.80 -3.04 5.18
CA ILE A 239 -4.99 -4.39 5.73
C ILE A 239 -6.06 -4.42 6.82
N ALA A 240 -6.34 -3.32 7.54
CA ALA A 240 -7.40 -3.30 8.53
C ALA A 240 -8.75 -2.82 7.99
N ASN A 241 -8.77 -1.91 7.00
CA ASN A 241 -9.98 -1.16 6.65
C ASN A 241 -10.54 -1.45 5.25
N ASP A 242 -9.72 -1.96 4.32
CA ASP A 242 -10.17 -2.34 2.99
C ASP A 242 -10.69 -3.77 2.98
N SER A 243 -11.80 -4.03 2.29
CA SER A 243 -12.34 -5.39 2.14
C SER A 243 -11.50 -6.26 1.20
N ALA A 244 -10.78 -5.68 0.24
CA ALA A 244 -10.07 -6.45 -0.79
C ALA A 244 -8.62 -6.80 -0.41
N THR A 245 -7.94 -5.96 0.38
CA THR A 245 -6.56 -6.23 0.86
C THR A 245 -6.52 -7.44 1.76
N VAL A 246 -5.88 -8.53 1.32
CA VAL A 246 -5.74 -9.77 2.10
C VAL A 246 -4.38 -9.89 2.76
N SER A 247 -3.34 -9.25 2.21
CA SER A 247 -1.99 -9.36 2.74
C SER A 247 -1.13 -8.14 2.41
N CYS A 248 -0.11 -7.88 3.23
CA CYS A 248 0.91 -6.85 3.04
C CYS A 248 2.31 -7.44 3.28
N GLU A 249 3.31 -6.85 2.61
CA GLU A 249 4.72 -7.27 2.66
C GLU A 249 4.94 -8.76 2.31
N VAL A 250 4.29 -9.25 1.26
CA VAL A 250 4.37 -10.66 0.83
C VAL A 250 5.75 -10.92 0.20
N PRO A 251 6.61 -11.77 0.80
CA PRO A 251 7.91 -12.10 0.21
C PRO A 251 7.71 -12.91 -1.06
N VAL A 252 8.42 -12.56 -2.13
CA VAL A 252 8.42 -13.27 -3.42
C VAL A 252 9.82 -13.33 -4.02
N TYR A 253 10.07 -14.34 -4.84
CA TYR A 253 11.38 -14.54 -5.45
C TYR A 253 11.31 -15.28 -6.79
N LEU A 254 12.33 -15.05 -7.63
CA LEU A 254 12.57 -15.76 -8.90
C LEU A 254 13.96 -16.38 -8.90
N THR A 255 14.04 -17.67 -9.23
CA THR A 255 15.30 -18.39 -9.46
C THR A 255 15.69 -18.35 -10.94
N ASN A 256 16.89 -18.83 -11.26
CA ASN A 256 17.31 -18.99 -12.65
C ASN A 256 16.41 -19.99 -13.43
N ASP A 257 15.94 -21.03 -12.75
CA ASP A 257 15.03 -22.01 -13.34
C ASP A 257 13.67 -21.40 -13.69
N ASP A 258 13.17 -20.49 -12.83
CA ASP A 258 11.93 -19.76 -13.11
C ASP A 258 12.06 -18.90 -14.37
N ILE A 259 13.19 -18.18 -14.50
CA ILE A 259 13.47 -17.34 -15.66
C ILE A 259 13.57 -18.20 -16.92
N SER A 260 14.30 -19.32 -16.84
CA SER A 260 14.46 -20.28 -17.93
C SER A 260 13.12 -20.87 -18.37
N TYR A 261 12.26 -21.21 -17.41
CA TYR A 261 10.90 -21.67 -17.67
C TYR A 261 10.07 -20.62 -18.43
N PHE A 262 10.07 -19.37 -17.97
CA PHE A 262 9.33 -18.29 -18.65
C PHE A 262 9.86 -18.04 -20.07
N LYS A 263 11.18 -17.98 -20.25
CA LYS A 263 11.81 -17.86 -21.58
C LYS A 263 11.38 -19.02 -22.50
N GLY A 264 11.42 -20.26 -22.00
CA GLY A 264 10.97 -21.44 -22.74
C GLY A 264 9.47 -21.44 -23.10
N LYS A 265 8.65 -20.70 -22.35
CA LYS A 265 7.22 -20.47 -22.67
C LYS A 265 6.98 -19.30 -23.61
N GLY A 266 8.03 -18.62 -24.09
CA GLY A 266 7.95 -17.48 -25.01
C GLY A 266 7.72 -16.14 -24.32
N PHE A 267 7.93 -16.05 -23.00
CA PHE A 267 7.96 -14.77 -22.31
C PHE A 267 9.27 -14.03 -22.63
N LEU A 268 9.15 -12.75 -22.93
CA LEU A 268 10.25 -11.84 -23.20
C LEU A 268 10.72 -11.25 -21.88
N VAL A 269 11.51 -12.03 -21.15
CA VAL A 269 12.07 -11.63 -19.88
C VAL A 269 13.58 -11.55 -20.01
N ASP A 270 14.09 -10.34 -20.20
CA ASP A 270 15.52 -10.08 -20.29
C ASP A 270 16.08 -9.69 -18.92
N PHE A 271 16.79 -10.63 -18.31
CA PHE A 271 17.49 -10.48 -17.05
C PHE A 271 18.96 -10.86 -17.19
N GLU A 272 19.55 -10.72 -18.39
CA GLU A 272 20.86 -11.29 -18.74
C GLU A 272 22.01 -10.87 -17.81
N ASN A 273 21.84 -9.78 -17.05
CA ASN A 273 22.83 -9.28 -16.09
C ASN A 273 22.40 -9.40 -14.62
N CYS A 274 21.39 -10.21 -14.28
CA CYS A 274 20.82 -10.25 -12.94
C CYS A 274 21.23 -11.50 -12.16
N LYS A 275 21.85 -11.29 -10.98
CA LYS A 275 22.21 -12.40 -10.08
C LYS A 275 20.93 -12.95 -9.45
N THR A 276 20.62 -14.22 -9.72
CA THR A 276 19.51 -14.94 -9.06
C THR A 276 19.95 -15.54 -7.71
N PRO A 277 19.05 -15.68 -6.73
CA PRO A 277 17.62 -15.38 -6.79
C PRO A 277 17.33 -13.87 -6.73
N ILE A 278 16.37 -13.44 -7.55
CA ILE A 278 15.82 -12.09 -7.46
C ILE A 278 14.75 -12.11 -6.37
N THR A 279 14.82 -11.19 -5.41
CA THR A 279 13.90 -11.16 -4.27
C THR A 279 13.13 -9.84 -4.15
N GLY A 280 12.01 -9.87 -3.45
CA GLY A 280 11.32 -8.66 -3.02
C GLY A 280 10.09 -8.93 -2.17
N HIS A 281 9.40 -7.85 -1.79
CA HIS A 281 8.20 -7.90 -0.98
C HIS A 281 7.12 -7.09 -1.68
N ILE A 282 5.94 -7.68 -1.84
CA ILE A 282 4.78 -7.01 -2.40
C ILE A 282 4.15 -6.17 -1.30
N ASP A 283 4.10 -4.85 -1.49
CA ASP A 283 3.52 -3.93 -0.51
C ASP A 283 2.10 -4.35 -0.12
N ILE A 284 1.21 -4.55 -1.10
CA ILE A 284 -0.21 -4.84 -0.87
C ILE A 284 -0.70 -5.89 -1.88
N LEU A 285 -1.36 -6.93 -1.37
CA LEU A 285 -2.06 -7.93 -2.17
C LEU A 285 -3.57 -7.84 -1.95
N GLN A 286 -4.34 -7.69 -3.04
CA GLN A 286 -5.80 -7.67 -2.99
C GLN A 286 -6.39 -8.83 -3.81
N ILE A 287 -7.56 -9.33 -3.38
CA ILE A 287 -8.40 -10.23 -4.17
C ILE A 287 -9.72 -9.53 -4.44
N ARG A 288 -10.03 -9.30 -5.73
CA ARG A 288 -11.27 -8.64 -6.19
C ARG A 288 -11.46 -8.82 -7.69
N ASN A 289 -12.70 -8.73 -8.16
CA ASN A 289 -13.06 -8.66 -9.57
C ASN A 289 -12.49 -9.83 -10.40
N GLY A 290 -12.47 -11.04 -9.86
CA GLY A 290 -11.97 -12.20 -10.61
C GLY A 290 -10.44 -12.31 -10.70
N SER A 291 -9.67 -11.47 -10.00
CA SER A 291 -8.20 -11.41 -10.17
C SER A 291 -7.45 -11.05 -8.90
N ILE A 292 -6.17 -11.44 -8.86
CA ILE A 292 -5.24 -11.09 -7.78
C ILE A 292 -4.55 -9.78 -8.17
N HIS A 293 -4.68 -8.75 -7.35
CA HIS A 293 -4.07 -7.45 -7.61
C HIS A 293 -2.83 -7.26 -6.74
N ILE A 294 -1.70 -6.99 -7.39
CA ILE A 294 -0.42 -6.65 -6.78
C ILE A 294 -0.32 -5.13 -6.82
N LEU A 295 -0.35 -4.50 -5.65
CA LEU A 295 -0.31 -3.06 -5.49
C LEU A 295 1.02 -2.63 -4.87
N ASP A 296 1.58 -1.54 -5.38
CA ASP A 296 2.83 -0.93 -4.91
C ASP A 296 2.57 0.56 -4.64
N TYR A 297 2.70 0.98 -3.38
CA TYR A 297 2.46 2.37 -3.03
C TYR A 297 3.70 3.20 -3.39
N LYS A 298 3.55 4.22 -4.24
CA LYS A 298 4.67 5.07 -4.67
C LYS A 298 4.32 6.53 -4.49
N PRO A 299 4.92 7.23 -3.50
CA PRO A 299 4.70 8.67 -3.34
C PRO A 299 4.98 9.44 -4.64
N GLY A 300 3.99 10.20 -5.13
CA GLY A 300 4.11 10.88 -6.42
C GLY A 300 4.08 9.92 -7.60
N ALA A 301 3.16 8.94 -7.57
CA ALA A 301 3.03 7.83 -8.51
C ALA A 301 3.03 8.27 -9.99
N ARG A 302 2.55 9.48 -10.28
CA ARG A 302 2.58 10.08 -11.62
C ARG A 302 3.99 10.24 -12.21
N LYS A 303 5.01 10.41 -11.37
CA LYS A 303 6.42 10.62 -11.77
C LYS A 303 7.26 9.35 -11.71
N VAL A 304 6.68 8.23 -11.28
CA VAL A 304 7.39 6.98 -11.04
C VAL A 304 6.91 5.93 -12.04
N ASN A 305 7.84 5.17 -12.61
CA ASN A 305 7.53 3.96 -13.36
C ASN A 305 7.87 2.74 -12.51
N ALA A 306 6.84 2.08 -11.97
CA ALA A 306 6.96 0.87 -11.16
C ALA A 306 6.61 -0.41 -11.95
N ALA A 307 6.38 -0.31 -13.27
CA ALA A 307 5.86 -1.42 -14.05
C ALA A 307 6.80 -2.63 -14.09
N SER A 308 8.11 -2.40 -14.23
CA SER A 308 9.12 -3.48 -14.19
C SER A 308 9.06 -4.23 -12.84
N GLN A 309 9.19 -3.50 -11.73
CA GLN A 309 9.12 -4.08 -10.38
C GLN A 309 7.83 -4.90 -10.16
N LEU A 310 6.68 -4.32 -10.50
CA LEU A 310 5.39 -4.97 -10.37
C LEU A 310 5.23 -6.20 -11.28
N THR A 311 5.80 -6.16 -12.49
CA THR A 311 5.79 -7.31 -13.40
C THR A 311 6.65 -8.45 -12.85
N MET A 312 7.79 -8.14 -12.24
CA MET A 312 8.61 -9.13 -11.55
C MET A 312 7.88 -9.76 -10.37
N TYR A 313 7.16 -8.96 -9.58
CA TYR A 313 6.29 -9.49 -8.53
C TYR A 313 5.23 -10.43 -9.07
N ALA A 314 4.59 -10.09 -10.18
CA ALA A 314 3.62 -10.98 -10.82
C ALA A 314 4.26 -12.28 -11.31
N LEU A 315 5.43 -12.23 -11.95
CA LEU A 315 6.15 -13.43 -12.41
C LEU A 315 6.59 -14.31 -11.24
N ALA A 316 7.15 -13.71 -10.19
CA ALA A 316 7.58 -14.39 -8.98
C ALA A 316 6.40 -15.09 -8.30
N LEU A 317 5.33 -14.34 -8.04
CA LEU A 317 4.15 -14.88 -7.38
C LEU A 317 3.47 -15.96 -8.24
N ALA A 318 3.39 -15.76 -9.56
CA ALA A 318 2.88 -16.76 -10.50
C ALA A 318 3.68 -18.07 -10.41
N SER A 319 5.02 -18.01 -10.42
CA SER A 319 5.86 -19.19 -10.28
C SER A 319 5.63 -19.88 -8.92
N ARG A 320 5.70 -19.15 -7.81
CA ARG A 320 5.58 -19.72 -6.46
C ARG A 320 4.20 -20.32 -6.18
N THR A 321 3.14 -19.74 -6.73
CA THR A 321 1.77 -20.23 -6.56
C THR A 321 1.33 -21.20 -7.65
N LYS A 322 2.11 -21.37 -8.73
CA LYS A 322 1.71 -22.09 -9.95
C LYS A 322 0.48 -21.51 -10.65
N LEU A 323 0.19 -20.23 -10.42
CA LEU A 323 -0.88 -19.50 -11.10
C LEU A 323 -0.40 -18.94 -12.44
N ALA A 324 -1.33 -18.66 -13.35
CA ALA A 324 -0.98 -18.07 -14.63
C ALA A 324 -0.76 -16.56 -14.48
N VAL A 325 0.18 -15.98 -15.23
CA VAL A 325 0.47 -14.53 -15.18
C VAL A 325 -0.78 -13.68 -15.52
N LYS A 326 -1.72 -14.21 -16.32
CA LYS A 326 -3.00 -13.57 -16.65
C LYS A 326 -3.97 -13.41 -15.46
N ASP A 327 -3.77 -14.19 -14.40
CA ASP A 327 -4.59 -14.16 -13.18
C ASP A 327 -4.27 -12.92 -12.30
N PHE A 328 -3.21 -12.18 -12.66
CA PHE A 328 -2.74 -11.02 -11.93
C PHE A 328 -3.10 -9.71 -12.63
N ARG A 329 -3.29 -8.67 -11.81
CA ARG A 329 -3.28 -7.25 -12.19
C ARG A 329 -2.24 -6.55 -11.35
N CYS A 330 -1.53 -5.62 -11.97
CA CYS A 330 -0.52 -4.84 -11.27
C CYS A 330 -0.93 -3.38 -11.24
N ALA A 331 -0.70 -2.72 -10.11
CA ALA A 331 -0.96 -1.30 -10.00
C ALA A 331 0.03 -0.60 -9.08
N TRP A 332 0.38 0.64 -9.43
CA TRP A 332 1.04 1.56 -8.51
C TRP A 332 0.21 2.80 -8.30
N PHE A 333 0.29 3.36 -7.09
CA PHE A 333 -0.63 4.40 -6.68
C PHE A 333 -0.08 5.30 -5.58
N ASP A 334 -0.65 6.49 -5.47
CA ASP A 334 -0.52 7.39 -4.33
C ASP A 334 -1.90 7.86 -3.85
N ASP A 335 -1.95 8.90 -3.02
CA ASP A 335 -3.20 9.49 -2.49
C ASP A 335 -4.09 10.17 -3.53
N ARG A 336 -3.69 10.19 -4.82
CA ARG A 336 -4.41 10.90 -5.90
C ARG A 336 -4.49 10.10 -7.19
N ASN A 337 -3.44 9.36 -7.52
CA ASN A 337 -3.25 8.70 -8.80
C ASN A 337 -3.23 7.19 -8.60
N TYR A 338 -3.80 6.47 -9.56
CA TYR A 338 -3.81 5.01 -9.61
C TYR A 338 -3.63 4.56 -11.05
N TYR A 339 -2.58 3.78 -11.29
CA TYR A 339 -2.26 3.23 -12.60
C TYR A 339 -2.30 1.71 -12.54
N GLU A 340 -3.11 1.09 -13.39
CA GLU A 340 -3.27 -0.36 -13.44
C GLU A 340 -2.92 -0.90 -14.83
N PHE A 341 -2.34 -2.10 -14.86
CA PHE A 341 -2.03 -2.80 -16.10
C PHE A 341 -2.04 -4.32 -15.91
N PHE A 342 -1.98 -5.03 -17.03
CA PHE A 342 -1.88 -6.48 -17.10
C PHE A 342 -0.40 -6.85 -17.22
N PRO A 343 0.22 -7.50 -16.19
CA PRO A 343 1.64 -7.81 -16.23
C PRO A 343 2.00 -8.74 -17.40
N LEU A 344 1.08 -9.62 -17.82
CA LEU A 344 1.30 -10.48 -18.98
C LEU A 344 1.63 -9.67 -20.25
N HIS A 345 0.96 -8.54 -20.49
CA HIS A 345 1.19 -7.73 -21.70
C HIS A 345 2.56 -7.07 -21.70
N ALA A 346 3.17 -6.86 -20.53
CA ALA A 346 4.50 -6.27 -20.41
C ALA A 346 5.63 -7.26 -20.78
N VAL A 347 5.34 -8.57 -20.84
CA VAL A 347 6.37 -9.62 -21.04
C VAL A 347 5.95 -10.70 -22.04
N TYR A 348 4.78 -10.59 -22.67
CA TYR A 348 4.29 -11.59 -23.61
C TYR A 348 3.59 -10.94 -24.80
N LYS A 349 4.10 -11.21 -26.01
CA LYS A 349 3.45 -10.77 -27.25
C LYS A 349 2.24 -11.66 -27.51
N LEU A 350 1.04 -11.11 -27.34
CA LEU A 350 -0.17 -11.78 -27.82
C LEU A 350 -0.07 -11.92 -29.34
N ARG A 351 -0.17 -13.14 -29.86
CA ARG A 351 -0.36 -13.34 -31.30
C ARG A 351 -1.62 -12.56 -31.67
N LYS A 352 -1.51 -11.62 -32.61
CA LYS A 352 -2.71 -11.03 -33.22
C LYS A 352 -3.52 -12.23 -33.72
N ALA A 353 -4.80 -12.30 -33.36
CA ALA A 353 -5.69 -13.28 -33.95
C ALA A 353 -5.56 -13.11 -35.47
N GLU A 354 -4.97 -14.10 -36.13
CA GLU A 354 -5.06 -14.21 -37.58
C GLU A 354 -6.56 -14.23 -37.85
N LYS A 355 -7.07 -13.20 -38.53
CA LYS A 355 -8.40 -13.30 -39.11
C LYS A 355 -8.32 -14.54 -40.00
N LEU A 356 -9.05 -15.59 -39.63
CA LEU A 356 -9.24 -16.72 -40.54
C LEU A 356 -9.76 -16.13 -41.87
N PRO A 357 -9.20 -16.55 -43.01
CA PRO A 357 -9.55 -16.02 -44.32
C PRO A 357 -11.05 -16.14 -44.62
#